data_AF-A0A961CBH9-F1
#
_entry.id   AF-A0A961CBH9-F1
#
_cell.length_a   1.000
_cell.length_b   1.000
_cell.length_c   1.000
_cell.angle_alpha   90.00
_cell.angle_beta   90.00
_cell.angle_gamma   90.00
#
_symmetry.space_group_name_H-M   'P 1'
#
loop_
_entity.id
_entity.type
_entity.pdbx_description
1 polymer ?
#
loop_
_entity_poly.entity_id
_entity_poly.type
_entity_poly.pdbx_seq_one_letter_code
_entity_poly.pdbx_strand_id
1 'polypeptide(L)'
;FIEVGTPSEAAYEQLLQGPGNVVAKLLCLRRFSDLGPAVYIDAARYAARRAKDGPSESRLIYEVFYAYFLPQFEGMEDRRATTLYRTVAQFLDPPEQAEAQRTISDVLGVELAV
;
A
#
# COMPACT_ATOMS: atom_id res chain seq x y z
N PHE A 1 11.16 -24.34 -14.95
CA PHE A 1 10.84 -23.24 -14.02
C PHE A 1 12.14 -22.61 -13.58
N ILE A 2 12.34 -21.32 -13.82
CA ILE A 2 13.41 -20.56 -13.17
C ILE A 2 12.77 -20.00 -11.91
N GLU A 3 13.25 -20.44 -10.75
CA GLU A 3 12.82 -19.90 -9.47
C GLU A 3 13.42 -18.49 -9.35
N VAL A 4 12.61 -17.48 -9.66
CA VAL A 4 13.02 -16.08 -9.51
C VAL A 4 12.75 -15.70 -8.06
N GLY A 5 13.79 -15.67 -7.23
CA GLY A 5 13.68 -15.28 -5.83
C GLY A 5 13.17 -13.84 -5.69
N THR A 6 12.39 -13.59 -4.63
CA THR A 6 11.87 -12.26 -4.33
C THR A 6 13.03 -11.26 -4.16
N PRO A 7 13.04 -10.12 -4.89
CA PRO A 7 14.14 -9.16 -4.78
C PRO A 7 14.31 -8.61 -3.35
N SER A 8 15.54 -8.24 -3.01
CA SER A 8 15.86 -7.58 -1.74
C SER A 8 15.14 -6.23 -1.63
N GLU A 9 14.85 -5.76 -0.42
CA GLU A 9 14.22 -4.44 -0.20
C GLU A 9 15.02 -3.30 -0.85
N ALA A 10 16.36 -3.34 -0.79
CA ALA A 10 17.24 -2.39 -1.47
C ALA A 10 17.02 -2.33 -3.00
N ALA A 11 16.68 -3.46 -3.65
CA ALA A 11 16.36 -3.46 -5.07
C ALA A 11 15.05 -2.72 -5.36
N TYR A 12 14.06 -2.80 -4.47
CA TYR A 12 12.82 -2.04 -4.59
C TYR A 12 13.07 -0.55 -4.38
N GLU A 13 13.85 -0.18 -3.36
CA GLU A 13 14.19 1.22 -3.10
C GLU A 13 14.88 1.86 -4.31
N GLN A 14 15.82 1.15 -4.94
CA GLN A 14 16.48 1.60 -6.17
C GLN A 14 15.49 1.76 -7.34
N LEU A 15 14.55 0.83 -7.51
CA LEU A 15 13.53 0.89 -8.56
C LEU A 15 12.53 2.04 -8.36
N LEU A 16 12.34 2.46 -7.10
CA LEU A 16 11.41 3.51 -6.71
C LEU A 16 12.09 4.89 -6.57
N GLN A 17 13.38 5.00 -6.91
CA GLN A 17 14.06 6.30 -6.94
C GLN A 17 13.43 7.20 -8.00
N GLY A 18 12.95 8.37 -7.58
CA GLY A 18 12.38 9.39 -8.46
C GLY A 18 10.97 9.83 -8.05
N PRO A 19 10.22 10.44 -8.97
CA PRO A 19 8.83 10.84 -8.74
C PRO A 19 7.99 9.62 -8.33
N GLY A 20 7.21 9.72 -7.25
CA GLY A 20 6.44 8.59 -6.71
C GLY A 20 7.11 7.81 -5.58
N ASN A 21 8.24 8.32 -5.04
CA ASN A 21 8.94 7.76 -3.87
C ASN A 21 8.06 7.51 -2.63
N VAL A 22 6.89 8.16 -2.54
CA VAL A 22 5.91 7.93 -1.48
C VAL A 22 5.50 6.45 -1.37
N VAL A 23 5.56 5.72 -2.49
CA VAL A 23 5.27 4.27 -2.55
C VAL A 23 6.29 3.44 -1.77
N ALA A 24 7.51 3.96 -1.54
CA ALA A 24 8.52 3.28 -0.73
C ALA A 24 8.04 3.09 0.73
N LYS A 25 7.19 4.00 1.26
CA LYS A 25 6.59 3.85 2.60
C LYS A 25 5.73 2.59 2.72
N LEU A 26 5.21 2.09 1.59
CA LEU A 26 4.37 0.89 1.51
C LEU A 26 5.17 -0.40 1.27
N LEU A 27 6.51 -0.36 1.22
CA LEU A 27 7.33 -1.58 1.13
C LEU A 27 7.13 -2.49 2.34
N CYS A 28 6.84 -1.89 3.51
CA CYS A 28 6.50 -2.64 4.72
C CYS A 28 5.26 -3.54 4.57
N LEU A 29 4.44 -3.36 3.52
CA LEU A 29 3.28 -4.21 3.25
C LEU A 29 3.65 -5.63 2.79
N ARG A 30 4.90 -5.86 2.34
CA ARG A 30 5.43 -7.19 1.98
C ARG A 30 5.42 -8.19 3.12
N ARG A 31 5.28 -7.73 4.38
CA ARG A 31 5.11 -8.63 5.53
C ARG A 31 3.74 -9.30 5.59
N PHE A 32 2.76 -8.79 4.86
CA PHE A 32 1.39 -9.34 4.83
C PHE A 32 1.17 -10.31 3.66
N SER A 33 1.86 -10.12 2.55
CA SER A 33 1.82 -11.01 1.39
C SER A 33 3.12 -10.84 0.59
N ASP A 34 3.53 -11.86 -0.16
CA ASP A 34 4.70 -11.75 -1.03
C ASP A 34 4.36 -10.93 -2.28
N LEU A 35 4.40 -9.61 -2.11
CA LEU A 35 4.12 -8.65 -3.16
C LEU A 35 5.36 -8.48 -4.05
N GLY A 36 5.22 -8.86 -5.33
CA GLY A 36 6.25 -8.68 -6.34
C GLY A 36 6.48 -7.21 -6.75
N PRO A 37 7.54 -6.90 -7.50
CA PRO A 37 7.91 -5.53 -7.84
C PRO A 37 6.93 -4.82 -8.78
N ALA A 38 6.13 -5.57 -9.55
CA ALA A 38 5.20 -5.00 -10.53
C ALA A 38 4.18 -4.04 -9.90
N VAL A 39 3.54 -4.45 -8.80
CA VAL A 39 2.53 -3.61 -8.12
C VAL A 39 3.14 -2.30 -7.59
N TYR A 40 4.37 -2.36 -7.09
CA TYR A 40 5.09 -1.18 -6.61
C TYR A 40 5.47 -0.23 -7.75
N ILE A 41 5.90 -0.76 -8.89
CA ILE A 41 6.25 0.04 -10.08
C ILE A 41 5.00 0.74 -10.64
N ASP A 42 3.88 0.03 -10.76
CA ASP A 42 2.65 0.61 -11.29
C ASP A 42 2.05 1.63 -10.32
N ALA A 43 2.07 1.35 -9.01
CA ALA A 43 1.73 2.31 -7.97
C ALA A 43 2.62 3.58 -8.04
N ALA A 44 3.92 3.43 -8.23
CA ALA A 44 4.85 4.57 -8.29
C ALA A 44 4.61 5.44 -9.53
N ARG A 45 4.33 4.82 -10.68
CA ARG A 45 3.96 5.55 -11.91
C ARG A 45 2.68 6.35 -11.72
N TYR A 46 1.66 5.76 -11.08
CA TYR A 46 0.45 6.47 -10.72
C TYR A 46 0.75 7.62 -9.76
N ALA A 47 1.49 7.36 -8.68
CA ALA A 47 1.84 8.36 -7.68
C ALA A 47 2.57 9.57 -8.30
N ALA A 48 3.54 9.30 -9.18
CA ALA A 48 4.29 10.32 -9.92
C ALA A 48 3.39 11.23 -10.77
N ARG A 49 2.41 10.65 -11.47
CA ARG A 49 1.46 11.41 -12.29
C ARG A 49 0.49 12.17 -11.41
N ARG A 50 -0.07 11.51 -10.39
CA ARG A 50 -1.10 12.05 -9.50
C ARG A 50 -0.58 13.18 -8.61
N ALA A 51 0.69 13.13 -8.22
CA ALA A 51 1.36 14.22 -7.48
C ALA A 51 1.33 15.57 -8.23
N LYS A 52 1.27 15.56 -9.57
CA LYS A 52 1.18 16.80 -10.38
C LYS A 52 -0.15 17.53 -10.22
N ASP A 53 -1.18 16.84 -9.73
CA ASP A 53 -2.50 17.41 -9.47
C ASP A 53 -2.61 18.01 -8.06
N GLY A 54 -1.51 18.03 -7.28
CA GLY A 54 -1.45 18.63 -5.94
C GLY A 54 -2.27 17.95 -4.83
N PRO A 55 -2.39 16.60 -4.75
CA PRO A 55 -2.95 15.97 -3.56
C PRO A 55 -2.03 16.19 -2.34
N SER A 56 -2.59 16.05 -1.13
CA SER A 56 -1.76 15.85 0.06
C SER A 56 -1.01 14.51 -0.05
N GLU A 57 0.09 14.39 0.68
CA GLU A 57 0.82 13.13 0.75
C GLU A 57 -0.04 11.99 1.33
N SER A 58 -0.80 12.28 2.41
CA SER A 58 -1.80 11.36 2.98
C SER A 58 -2.78 10.85 1.92
N ARG A 59 -3.37 11.76 1.14
CA ARG A 59 -4.33 11.40 0.09
C ARG A 59 -3.69 10.52 -0.98
N LEU A 60 -2.46 10.84 -1.38
CA LEU A 60 -1.73 10.07 -2.37
C LEU A 60 -1.40 8.66 -1.88
N ILE A 61 -0.98 8.52 -0.62
CA ILE A 61 -0.72 7.22 0.01
C ILE A 61 -2.00 6.39 0.08
N TYR A 62 -3.10 7.00 0.50
CA TYR A 62 -4.40 6.35 0.55
C TYR A 62 -4.85 5.85 -0.83
N GLU A 63 -4.81 6.71 -1.86
CA GLU A 63 -5.21 6.35 -3.22
C GLU A 63 -4.36 5.19 -3.77
N VAL A 64 -3.05 5.24 -3.54
CA VAL A 64 -2.15 4.15 -3.92
C VAL A 64 -2.46 2.86 -3.17
N PHE A 65 -2.60 2.93 -1.84
CA PHE A 65 -2.93 1.77 -1.02
C PHE A 65 -4.23 1.12 -1.48
N TYR A 66 -5.30 1.92 -1.62
CA TYR A 66 -6.62 1.46 -2.02
C TYR A 66 -6.62 0.83 -3.41
N ALA A 67 -6.00 1.48 -4.41
CA ALA A 67 -6.08 1.04 -5.80
C ALA A 67 -5.14 -0.14 -6.14
N TYR A 68 -3.98 -0.22 -5.49
CA TYR A 68 -2.93 -1.17 -5.89
C TYR A 68 -2.69 -2.28 -4.87
N PHE A 69 -2.78 -1.97 -3.57
CA PHE A 69 -2.34 -2.88 -2.52
C PHE A 69 -3.50 -3.58 -1.81
N LEU A 70 -4.58 -2.88 -1.50
CA LEU A 70 -5.71 -3.44 -0.77
C LEU A 70 -6.29 -4.71 -1.41
N PRO A 71 -6.49 -4.79 -2.75
CA PRO A 71 -6.98 -6.01 -3.40
C PRO A 71 -6.03 -7.21 -3.25
N GLN A 72 -4.73 -6.98 -3.01
CA GLN A 72 -3.75 -8.06 -2.83
C GLN A 72 -3.88 -8.78 -1.47
N PHE A 73 -4.76 -8.27 -0.61
CA PHE A 73 -5.02 -8.79 0.73
C PHE A 73 -6.42 -9.41 0.87
N GLU A 74 -7.15 -9.59 -0.23
CA GLU A 74 -8.43 -10.32 -0.22
C GLU A 74 -8.28 -11.70 0.45
N GLY A 75 -9.25 -12.05 1.31
CA GLY A 75 -9.21 -13.28 2.11
C GLY A 75 -8.33 -13.19 3.37
N MET A 76 -7.81 -12.02 3.72
CA MET A 76 -7.11 -11.77 4.98
C MET A 76 -8.06 -11.87 6.19
N GLU A 77 -7.61 -12.49 7.27
CA GLU A 77 -8.36 -12.58 8.54
C GLU A 77 -8.39 -11.25 9.33
N ASP A 78 -9.43 -11.05 10.15
CA ASP A 78 -9.69 -9.84 10.94
C ASP A 78 -8.47 -9.32 11.72
N ARG A 79 -7.73 -10.21 12.39
CA ARG A 79 -6.55 -9.84 13.19
C ARG A 79 -5.44 -9.27 12.31
N ARG A 80 -5.22 -9.86 11.14
CA ARG A 80 -4.22 -9.40 10.18
C ARG A 80 -4.69 -8.10 9.50
N ALA A 81 -5.97 -7.98 9.19
CA ALA A 81 -6.56 -6.77 8.63
C ALA A 81 -6.45 -5.58 9.61
N THR A 82 -6.65 -5.81 10.91
CA THR A 82 -6.42 -4.79 11.96
C THR A 82 -4.95 -4.33 11.97
N THR A 83 -4.01 -5.26 11.81
CA THR A 83 -2.57 -4.95 11.76
C THR A 83 -2.19 -4.21 10.46
N LEU A 84 -2.81 -4.58 9.34
CA LEU A 84 -2.69 -3.89 8.06
C LEU A 84 -3.17 -2.44 8.18
N TYR A 85 -4.37 -2.22 8.73
CA TYR A 85 -4.91 -0.89 8.97
C TYR A 85 -3.94 -0.04 9.80
N ARG A 86 -3.49 -0.54 10.96
CA ARG A 86 -2.55 0.19 11.83
C ARG A 86 -1.23 0.51 11.12
N THR A 87 -0.77 -0.38 10.25
CA THR A 87 0.44 -0.16 9.43
C THR A 87 0.26 0.97 8.43
N VAL A 88 -0.89 1.07 7.79
CA VAL A 88 -1.13 2.10 6.77
C VAL A 88 -1.49 3.44 7.43
N ALA A 89 -2.30 3.40 8.49
CA ALA A 89 -2.79 4.57 9.21
C ALA A 89 -1.67 5.46 9.77
N GLN A 90 -0.49 4.91 10.08
CA GLN A 90 0.67 5.71 10.52
C GLN A 90 1.16 6.74 9.48
N PHE A 91 0.77 6.55 8.21
CA PHE A 91 1.14 7.43 7.10
C PHE A 91 -0.02 8.33 6.65
N LEU A 92 -1.17 8.25 7.30
CA LEU A 92 -2.40 8.92 6.90
C LEU A 92 -2.81 9.98 7.92
N ASP A 93 -3.38 11.06 7.41
CA ASP A 93 -4.10 12.05 8.19
C ASP A 93 -5.50 11.51 8.59
N PRO A 94 -6.16 12.09 9.62
CA PRO A 94 -7.43 11.56 10.14
C PRO A 94 -8.55 11.32 9.09
N PRO A 95 -8.75 12.17 8.07
CA PRO A 95 -9.75 11.90 7.03
C PRO A 95 -9.46 10.61 6.26
N GLU A 96 -8.22 10.41 5.82
CA GLU A 96 -7.82 9.20 5.11
C GLU A 96 -7.74 7.97 6.02
N GLN A 97 -7.45 8.13 7.32
CA GLN A 97 -7.56 7.02 8.29
C GLN A 97 -9.00 6.49 8.35
N ALA A 98 -9.99 7.37 8.45
CA ALA A 98 -11.40 6.96 8.47
C ALA A 98 -11.86 6.33 7.14
N GLU A 99 -11.31 6.79 6.02
CA GLU A 99 -11.57 6.19 4.70
C GLU A 99 -10.90 4.81 4.56
N ALA A 100 -9.65 4.67 5.01
CA ALA A 100 -8.92 3.41 5.04
C ALA A 100 -9.60 2.37 5.94
N GLN A 101 -10.08 2.76 7.12
CA GLN A 101 -10.81 1.87 8.02
C GLN A 101 -12.05 1.28 7.33
N ARG A 102 -12.88 2.13 6.73
CA ARG A 102 -14.10 1.71 6.01
C ARG A 102 -13.76 0.81 4.82
N THR A 103 -12.85 1.26 3.95
CA THR A 103 -12.52 0.52 2.73
C THR A 103 -11.83 -0.82 3.01
N ILE A 104 -11.00 -0.93 4.04
CA ILE A 104 -10.44 -2.22 4.46
C ILE A 104 -11.54 -3.16 4.93
N SER A 105 -12.45 -2.70 5.79
CA SER A 105 -13.59 -3.51 6.23
C SER A 105 -14.46 -3.96 5.06
N ASP A 106 -14.78 -3.06 4.13
CA ASP A 106 -15.67 -3.32 3.00
C ASP A 106 -15.04 -4.27 1.98
N VAL A 107 -13.79 -4.03 1.58
CA VAL A 107 -13.11 -4.81 0.53
C VAL A 107 -12.68 -6.18 1.05
N LEU A 108 -12.21 -6.27 2.29
CA LEU A 108 -11.76 -7.54 2.85
C LEU A 108 -12.89 -8.35 3.50
N GLY A 109 -14.04 -7.72 3.77
CA GLY A 109 -15.18 -8.35 4.45
C GLY A 109 -14.89 -8.68 5.92
N VAL A 110 -14.18 -7.79 6.60
CA VAL A 110 -13.63 -8.01 7.96
C VAL A 110 -14.05 -6.94 8.95
N GLU A 111 -14.09 -7.31 10.22
CA GLU A 111 -14.25 -6.35 11.33
C GLU A 111 -12.88 -5.91 11.87
N LEU A 112 -12.64 -4.60 11.89
CA LEU A 112 -11.40 -4.04 12.42
C LEU A 112 -11.54 -3.72 13.91
N ALA A 113 -10.62 -4.24 14.72
CA ALA A 113 -10.51 -3.90 16.15
C ALA A 113 -9.60 -2.68 16.34
N VAL A 114 -10.12 -1.50 16.01
CA VAL A 114 -9.37 -0.23 15.97
C VAL A 114 -9.36 0.49 17.30
#